data_AF-A0A7C9EEQ9-F1
#
_entry.id   AF-A0A7C9EEQ9-F1
#
_cell.length_a   1.000
_cell.length_b   1.000
_cell.length_c   1.000
_cell.angle_alpha   90.00
_cell.angle_beta   90.00
_cell.angle_gamma   90.00
#
_symmetry.space_group_name_H-M   'P 1'
#
loop_
_entity.id
_entity.type
_entity.pdbx_description
1 polymer ?
#
loop_
_entity_poly.entity_id
_entity_poly.type
_entity_poly.pdbx_seq_one_letter_code
_entity_poly.pdbx_strand_id
1 'polypeptide(L)'
;FLLKQFSRISELITEGDLKCLIDNLDEKANEIEKWENVTEKSKGLLSYKAKCCKPKDGPFKYLSVTVFGNCSPELLRDFYMDCEYRKQWDRTVVEHEQLQIDERTGIEIGRTIKKFPLLTHREYVLAWKVWEGSNKTHYCFT
;
A
#
# COMPACT_ATOMS: atom_id res chain seq x y z
N PHE A 1 29.26 -24.46 -8.35
CA PHE A 1 28.13 -24.09 -7.49
C PHE A 1 27.32 -22.99 -8.18
N LEU A 2 26.85 -23.25 -9.40
CA LEU A 2 25.46 -23.62 -9.71
C LEU A 2 24.46 -22.50 -9.38
N LEU A 3 24.23 -21.68 -10.42
CA LEU A 3 23.00 -20.99 -10.81
C LEU A 3 22.17 -20.36 -9.69
N LYS A 4 22.24 -19.02 -9.65
CA LYS A 4 21.21 -18.11 -9.13
C LYS A 4 19.82 -18.68 -9.42
N GLN A 5 19.15 -19.19 -8.40
CA GLN A 5 17.71 -19.37 -8.41
C GLN A 5 17.11 -17.96 -8.36
N PHE A 6 16.99 -17.31 -9.52
CA PHE A 6 16.08 -16.18 -9.66
C PHE A 6 14.68 -16.75 -9.40
N SER A 7 14.16 -16.47 -8.21
CA SER A 7 12.78 -16.78 -7.86
C SER A 7 11.86 -16.14 -8.92
N ARG A 8 10.78 -16.83 -9.27
CA ARG A 8 9.76 -16.30 -10.18
C ARG A 8 8.99 -15.20 -9.45
N ILE A 9 9.58 -14.02 -9.32
CA ILE A 9 8.91 -12.87 -8.67
C ILE A 9 7.58 -12.53 -9.37
N SER A 10 7.45 -12.93 -10.64
CA SER A 10 6.22 -12.92 -11.42
C SER A 10 5.01 -13.62 -10.78
N GLU A 11 5.24 -14.51 -9.82
CA GLU A 11 4.19 -15.30 -9.13
C GLU A 11 3.94 -14.80 -7.69
N LEU A 12 4.64 -13.76 -7.20
CA LEU A 12 4.51 -13.26 -5.83
C LEU A 12 3.18 -12.53 -5.58
N ILE A 13 2.68 -11.84 -6.60
CA ILE A 13 1.45 -11.08 -6.54
C ILE A 13 0.59 -11.52 -7.72
N THR A 14 -0.61 -11.99 -7.40
CA THR A 14 -1.51 -12.65 -8.33
C THR A 14 -2.76 -11.81 -8.57
N GLU A 15 -3.52 -12.17 -9.60
CA GLU A 15 -4.85 -11.59 -9.83
C GLU A 15 -5.85 -11.96 -8.71
N GLY A 16 -5.58 -13.03 -7.95
CA GLY A 16 -6.34 -13.37 -6.73
C GLY A 16 -6.16 -12.33 -5.62
N ASP A 17 -4.96 -11.78 -5.48
CA ASP A 17 -4.65 -10.72 -4.51
C ASP A 17 -5.38 -9.42 -4.87
N LEU A 18 -5.41 -9.06 -6.16
CA LEU A 18 -6.20 -7.93 -6.64
C LEU A 18 -7.69 -8.11 -6.34
N LYS A 19 -8.24 -9.29 -6.63
CA LYS A 19 -9.65 -9.58 -6.32
C LYS A 19 -9.93 -9.45 -4.82
N CYS A 20 -9.06 -10.01 -3.97
CA CYS A 20 -9.17 -9.91 -2.51
C CYS A 20 -9.11 -8.45 -2.04
N LEU A 21 -8.18 -7.65 -2.58
CA LEU A 21 -8.07 -6.22 -2.31
C LEU A 21 -9.37 -5.48 -2.65
N ILE A 22 -9.92 -5.69 -3.85
CA ILE A 22 -11.16 -5.05 -4.29
C ILE A 22 -12.33 -5.47 -3.37
N ASP A 23 -12.47 -6.76 -3.07
CA ASP A 23 -13.54 -7.24 -2.20
C ASP A 23 -13.45 -6.64 -0.78
N ASN A 24 -12.23 -6.46 -0.26
CA ASN A 24 -11.99 -5.80 1.03
C ASN A 24 -12.33 -4.30 0.99
N LEU A 25 -12.02 -3.61 -0.12
CA LEU A 25 -12.30 -2.18 -0.30
C LEU A 25 -13.78 -1.88 -0.54
N ASP A 26 -14.49 -2.77 -1.23
CA ASP A 26 -15.95 -2.72 -1.42
C ASP A 26 -16.73 -2.95 -0.11
N GLU A 27 -16.03 -3.23 0.99
CA GLU A 27 -16.59 -3.57 2.29
C GLU A 27 -17.65 -4.67 2.19
N LYS A 28 -17.45 -5.65 1.28
CA LYS A 28 -18.33 -6.82 1.17
C LYS A 28 -18.28 -7.56 2.51
N ALA A 29 -19.33 -7.36 3.29
CA ALA A 29 -19.31 -7.54 4.73
C ALA A 29 -18.88 -8.95 5.16
N ASN A 30 -17.86 -9.01 6.01
CA ASN A 30 -17.78 -10.06 7.01
C ASN A 30 -18.54 -9.55 8.23
N GLU A 31 -19.75 -10.06 8.48
CA GLU A 31 -20.62 -9.67 9.62
C GLU A 31 -19.93 -9.80 10.99
N ILE A 32 -18.80 -10.50 11.04
CA ILE A 32 -18.00 -10.78 12.24
C ILE A 32 -17.06 -9.62 12.59
N GLU A 33 -16.69 -8.76 11.64
CA GLU A 33 -15.69 -7.71 11.87
C GLU A 33 -16.31 -6.43 12.45
N LYS A 34 -15.96 -6.13 13.72
CA LYS A 34 -16.36 -4.89 14.37
C LYS A 34 -15.34 -3.78 14.08
N TRP A 35 -15.72 -2.86 13.20
CA TRP A 35 -14.94 -1.66 12.87
C TRP A 35 -15.26 -0.50 13.82
N GLU A 36 -14.23 0.17 14.33
CA GLU A 36 -14.32 1.30 15.24
C GLU A 36 -13.61 2.52 14.66
N ASN A 37 -14.22 3.70 14.77
CA ASN A 37 -13.65 4.93 14.24
C ASN A 37 -12.41 5.34 15.04
N VAL A 38 -11.31 5.62 14.35
CA VAL A 38 -10.04 6.08 14.94
C VAL A 38 -9.92 7.59 14.84
N THR A 39 -10.19 8.17 13.66
CA THR A 39 -10.12 9.60 13.45
C THR A 39 -10.91 10.03 12.23
N GLU A 40 -11.42 11.26 12.27
CA GLU A 40 -12.08 11.94 11.17
C GLU A 40 -11.67 13.41 11.21
N LYS A 41 -11.07 13.89 10.12
CA LYS A 41 -10.55 15.25 9.99
C LYS A 41 -10.84 15.80 8.60
N SER A 42 -11.16 17.07 8.51
CA SER A 42 -11.35 17.77 7.24
C SER A 42 -10.75 19.17 7.29
N LYS A 43 -10.17 19.60 6.17
CA LYS A 43 -9.63 20.96 5.98
C LYS A 43 -9.68 21.32 4.49
N GLY A 44 -10.59 22.23 4.14
CA GLY A 44 -10.77 22.67 2.75
C GLY A 44 -11.11 21.51 1.82
N LEU A 45 -10.27 21.30 0.81
CA LEU A 45 -10.43 20.23 -0.18
C LEU A 45 -9.86 18.87 0.28
N LEU A 46 -9.32 18.77 1.49
CA LEU A 46 -8.75 17.54 2.03
C LEU A 46 -9.64 16.98 3.15
N SER A 47 -9.99 15.70 3.08
CA SER A 47 -10.58 14.99 4.21
C SER A 47 -9.93 13.63 4.41
N TYR A 48 -9.90 13.18 5.66
CA TYR A 48 -9.31 11.92 6.07
C TYR A 48 -10.20 11.27 7.13
N LYS A 49 -10.56 10.01 6.90
CA LYS A 49 -11.25 9.16 7.87
C LYS A 49 -10.48 7.86 8.02
N ALA A 50 -10.36 7.36 9.24
CA ALA A 50 -9.79 6.04 9.48
C ALA A 50 -10.60 5.30 10.54
N LYS A 51 -10.76 4.00 10.31
CA LYS A 51 -11.35 3.03 11.21
C LYS A 51 -10.38 1.85 11.40
N CYS A 52 -10.47 1.18 12.54
CA CYS A 52 -9.71 -0.02 12.82
C CYS A 52 -10.62 -1.17 13.23
N CYS A 53 -10.18 -2.39 12.98
CA CYS A 53 -10.84 -3.61 13.45
C CYS A 53 -9.81 -4.47 14.17
N LYS A 54 -10.15 -4.93 15.37
CA LYS A 54 -9.33 -5.85 16.16
C LYS A 54 -9.98 -7.24 16.12
N PRO A 55 -9.56 -8.14 15.21
CA PRO A 55 -10.05 -9.51 15.22
C PRO A 55 -9.65 -10.23 16.52
N LYS A 56 -10.41 -11.26 16.90
CA LYS A 56 -10.09 -12.10 18.07
C LYS A 56 -8.72 -12.77 17.91
N ASP A 57 -8.49 -13.30 16.71
CA ASP A 57 -7.29 -14.06 16.35
C ASP A 57 -6.62 -13.37 15.16
N GLY A 58 -5.74 -12.39 15.41
CA GLY A 58 -4.97 -11.74 14.36
C GLY A 58 -4.45 -10.33 14.69
N PRO A 59 -3.66 -9.74 13.77
CA PRO A 59 -3.21 -8.37 13.90
C PRO A 59 -4.36 -7.37 13.72
N PHE A 60 -4.15 -6.14 14.19
CA PHE A 60 -5.06 -5.03 13.90
C PHE A 60 -5.16 -4.79 12.40
N LYS A 61 -6.39 -4.55 11.93
CA LYS A 61 -6.67 -4.05 10.59
C LYS A 61 -7.00 -2.56 10.66
N TYR A 62 -6.59 -1.83 9.65
CA TYR A 62 -6.90 -0.41 9.48
C TYR A 62 -7.46 -0.20 8.08
N LEU A 63 -8.50 0.62 7.98
CA LEU A 63 -9.04 1.11 6.72
C LEU A 63 -9.12 2.63 6.83
N SER A 64 -8.53 3.31 5.86
CA SER A 64 -8.58 4.77 5.79
C SER A 64 -9.00 5.26 4.42
N VAL A 65 -9.81 6.30 4.39
CA VAL A 65 -10.24 6.99 3.19
C VAL A 65 -9.71 8.42 3.26
N THR A 66 -8.95 8.82 2.25
CA THR A 66 -8.51 10.21 2.06
C THR A 66 -9.13 10.76 0.79
N VAL A 67 -9.77 11.92 0.86
CA VAL A 67 -10.31 12.61 -0.31
C VAL A 67 -9.48 13.84 -0.58
N PHE A 68 -8.91 13.92 -1.79
CA PHE A 68 -8.19 15.08 -2.30
C PHE A 68 -9.05 15.77 -3.37
N GLY A 69 -9.66 16.89 -3.03
CA GLY A 69 -10.38 17.71 -4.01
C GLY A 69 -9.42 18.37 -5.00
N ASN A 70 -9.87 18.50 -6.25
CA ASN A 70 -9.10 19.05 -7.37
C ASN A 70 -7.77 18.31 -7.66
N CYS A 71 -7.68 17.02 -7.34
CA CYS A 71 -6.54 16.17 -7.68
C CYS A 71 -7.01 15.06 -8.63
N SER A 72 -6.25 14.76 -9.67
CA SER A 72 -6.57 13.64 -10.56
C SER A 72 -6.08 12.31 -9.97
N PRO A 73 -6.75 11.17 -10.25
CA PRO A 73 -6.29 9.86 -9.79
C PRO A 73 -4.87 9.51 -10.24
N GLU A 74 -4.49 9.91 -11.46
CA GLU A 74 -3.16 9.65 -12.03
C GLU A 74 -2.07 10.44 -11.31
N LEU A 75 -2.32 11.73 -11.01
CA LEU A 75 -1.39 12.54 -10.24
C LEU A 75 -1.19 11.97 -8.83
N LEU A 76 -2.26 11.50 -8.19
CA LEU A 76 -2.18 10.89 -6.87
C LEU A 76 -1.44 9.55 -6.90
N ARG A 77 -1.68 8.72 -7.91
CA ARG A 77 -0.92 7.48 -8.15
C ARG A 77 0.57 7.80 -8.28
N ASP A 78 0.95 8.72 -9.16
CA ASP A 78 2.36 9.08 -9.39
C ASP A 78 3.02 9.62 -8.12
N PHE A 79 2.32 10.45 -7.36
CA PHE A 79 2.79 10.94 -6.06
C PHE A 79 3.08 9.80 -5.06
N TYR A 80 2.25 8.76 -5.00
CA TYR A 80 2.45 7.63 -4.08
C TYR A 80 3.48 6.61 -4.57
N MET A 81 3.64 6.45 -5.88
CA MET A 81 4.59 5.49 -6.48
C MET A 81 5.99 6.07 -6.67
N ASP A 82 6.16 7.39 -6.62
CA ASP A 82 7.47 8.04 -6.67
C ASP A 82 8.23 7.82 -5.35
N CYS A 83 9.07 6.79 -5.36
CA CYS A 83 9.89 6.42 -4.22
C CYS A 83 11.01 7.41 -3.89
N GLU A 84 11.50 8.15 -4.90
CA GLU A 84 12.51 9.19 -4.70
C GLU A 84 11.91 10.41 -4.02
N TYR A 85 10.72 10.82 -4.48
CA TYR A 85 9.98 11.91 -3.86
C TYR A 85 9.45 11.51 -2.47
N ARG A 86 9.14 10.23 -2.24
CA ARG A 86 8.74 9.71 -0.92
C ARG A 86 9.77 10.00 0.17
N LYS A 87 11.06 9.94 -0.14
CA LYS A 87 12.14 10.31 0.80
C LYS A 87 12.10 11.79 1.20
N GLN A 88 11.52 12.65 0.38
CA GLN A 88 11.42 14.09 0.64
C GLN A 88 10.22 14.44 1.53
N TRP A 89 9.06 13.82 1.30
CA TRP A 89 7.82 14.19 2.00
C TRP A 89 7.48 13.29 3.19
N ASP A 90 7.77 11.98 3.13
CA ASP A 90 7.52 11.05 4.25
C ASP A 90 8.70 11.10 5.22
N ARG A 91 8.56 11.91 6.27
CA ARG A 91 9.57 12.06 7.34
C ARG A 91 9.90 10.75 8.07
N THR A 92 9.08 9.71 7.93
CA THR A 92 9.35 8.40 8.53
C THR A 92 10.22 7.53 7.65
N VAL A 93 10.35 7.80 6.34
CA VAL A 93 11.27 7.07 5.46
C VAL A 93 12.67 7.64 5.61
N VAL A 94 13.65 6.75 5.81
CA VAL A 94 15.07 7.10 5.87
C VAL A 94 15.73 6.75 4.54
N GLU A 95 15.52 5.52 4.09
CA GLU A 95 16.05 5.00 2.84
C GLU A 95 14.98 4.21 2.10
N HIS A 96 15.06 4.24 0.77
CA HIS A 96 14.29 3.39 -0.12
C HIS A 96 15.15 2.96 -1.30
N GLU A 97 15.09 1.68 -1.66
CA GLU A 97 15.83 1.08 -2.76
C GLU A 97 14.95 0.08 -3.51
N GLN A 98 14.87 0.20 -4.83
CA GLN A 98 14.29 -0.83 -5.70
C GLN A 98 15.33 -1.95 -5.86
N LEU A 99 14.98 -3.16 -5.42
CA LEU A 99 15.86 -4.32 -5.45
C LEU A 99 15.73 -5.11 -6.75
N GLN A 100 14.49 -5.30 -7.23
CA GLN A 100 14.18 -6.08 -8.43
C GLN A 100 12.91 -5.57 -9.10
N ILE A 101 12.80 -5.76 -10.41
CA ILE A 101 11.59 -5.50 -11.19
C ILE A 101 11.42 -6.61 -12.23
N ASP A 102 10.21 -7.14 -12.37
CA ASP A 102 9.79 -7.93 -13.53
C ASP A 102 8.99 -7.03 -14.47
N GLU A 103 9.65 -6.49 -15.49
CA GLU A 103 9.06 -5.58 -16.48
C GLU A 103 7.86 -6.18 -17.21
N ARG A 104 7.75 -7.51 -17.29
CA ARG A 104 6.63 -8.18 -17.96
C ARG A 104 5.34 -8.12 -17.11
N THR A 105 5.47 -8.24 -15.78
CA THR A 105 4.32 -8.28 -14.87
C THR A 105 4.09 -6.98 -14.12
N GLY A 106 5.09 -6.10 -14.07
CA GLY A 106 5.09 -4.89 -13.26
C GLY A 106 5.23 -5.15 -11.77
N ILE A 107 5.66 -6.36 -11.38
CA ILE A 107 5.96 -6.68 -9.97
C ILE A 107 7.34 -6.15 -9.63
N GLU A 108 7.41 -5.35 -8.59
CA GLU A 108 8.65 -4.80 -8.06
C GLU A 108 8.90 -5.36 -6.66
N ILE A 109 10.18 -5.49 -6.29
CA ILE A 109 10.61 -5.75 -4.92
C ILE A 109 11.49 -4.57 -4.51
N GLY A 110 11.24 -4.04 -3.32
CA GLY A 110 12.04 -2.96 -2.78
C GLY A 110 12.17 -3.02 -1.28
N ARG A 111 13.17 -2.28 -0.81
CA ARG A 111 13.57 -2.19 0.58
C ARG A 111 13.32 -0.78 1.08
N THR A 112 12.62 -0.65 2.20
CA THR A 112 12.38 0.63 2.88
C THR A 112 12.83 0.55 4.33
N ILE A 113 13.65 1.50 4.76
CA ILE A 113 13.97 1.71 6.18
C ILE A 113 13.10 2.84 6.72
N LYS A 114 12.29 2.56 7.74
CA LYS A 114 11.49 3.57 8.43
C LYS A 114 12.00 3.85 9.84
N LYS A 115 12.04 5.12 10.22
CA LYS A 115 12.28 5.59 11.58
C LYS A 115 10.97 5.90 12.30
N PHE A 116 10.90 5.53 13.57
CA PHE A 116 9.76 5.79 14.42
C PHE A 116 10.25 6.46 15.72
N PRO A 117 9.50 7.43 16.27
CA PRO A 117 9.87 8.05 17.55
C PRO A 117 10.03 6.97 18.63
N LEU A 118 11.15 7.01 19.36
CA LEU A 118 11.44 6.14 20.51
C LEU A 118 11.55 4.64 20.21
N LEU A 119 11.57 4.25 18.93
CA LEU A 119 11.68 2.85 18.51
C LEU A 119 12.86 2.67 17.55
N THR A 120 13.39 1.46 17.51
CA THR A 120 14.38 1.06 16.51
C THR A 120 13.82 1.23 15.11
N HIS A 121 14.70 1.60 14.17
CA HIS A 121 14.37 1.58 12.75
C HIS A 121 13.80 0.22 12.35
N ARG A 122 12.80 0.23 11.47
CA ARG A 122 12.22 -0.99 10.90
C ARG A 122 12.58 -1.07 9.44
N GLU A 123 13.03 -2.24 9.04
CA GLU A 123 13.32 -2.57 7.65
C GLU A 123 12.17 -3.38 7.08
N TYR A 124 11.71 -2.99 5.89
CA TYR A 124 10.67 -3.67 5.14
C TYR A 124 11.24 -4.05 3.78
N VAL A 125 11.16 -5.34 3.43
CA VAL A 125 11.41 -5.83 2.08
C VAL A 125 10.09 -6.37 1.57
N LEU A 126 9.48 -5.66 0.63
CA LEU A 126 8.13 -5.94 0.14
C LEU A 126 8.15 -6.09 -1.38
N ALA A 127 7.31 -6.98 -1.89
CA ALA A 127 6.92 -6.96 -3.29
C ALA A 127 5.72 -6.01 -3.43
N TRP A 128 5.54 -5.37 -4.58
CA TRP A 128 4.29 -4.67 -4.89
C TRP A 128 3.97 -4.71 -6.38
N LYS A 129 2.70 -4.49 -6.70
CA LYS A 129 2.21 -4.33 -8.06
C LYS A 129 1.13 -3.27 -8.10
N VAL A 130 1.13 -2.48 -9.17
CA VAL A 130 0.08 -1.51 -9.48
C VAL A 130 -0.72 -2.00 -10.69
N TRP A 131 -2.03 -2.02 -10.57
CA TRP A 131 -2.95 -2.29 -11.67
C TRP A 131 -3.73 -1.03 -12.03
N GLU A 132 -4.10 -0.92 -13.31
CA GLU A 132 -5.06 0.05 -13.79
C GLU A 132 -6.41 -0.64 -14.01
N GLY A 133 -7.44 -0.11 -13.36
CA GLY A 133 -8.82 -0.54 -13.51
C GLY A 133 -9.60 0.33 -14.48
N SER A 134 -10.91 0.13 -14.55
CA SER A 134 -11.80 1.01 -15.31
C SER A 134 -11.91 2.40 -14.65
N ASN A 135 -12.32 3.39 -15.43
CA ASN A 135 -12.62 4.74 -14.94
C ASN A 135 -11.46 5.42 -14.20
N LYS A 136 -10.21 5.23 -14.66
CA LYS A 136 -8.99 5.83 -14.06
C LYS A 136 -8.76 5.39 -12.61
N THR A 137 -9.26 4.22 -12.24
CA THR A 137 -9.00 3.62 -10.93
C THR A 137 -7.64 2.93 -10.97
N HIS A 138 -6.88 3.05 -9.88
CA HIS A 138 -5.61 2.35 -9.72
C HIS A 138 -5.63 1.54 -8.43
N TYR A 139 -5.11 0.32 -8.47
CA TYR A 139 -4.98 -0.56 -7.31
C TYR A 139 -3.51 -0.85 -7.06
N CYS A 140 -3.07 -0.79 -5.80
CA CYS A 140 -1.73 -1.18 -5.40
C CYS A 140 -1.83 -2.24 -4.31
N PHE A 141 -1.08 -3.32 -4.44
CA PHE A 141 -1.00 -4.40 -3.46
C PHE A 141 0.46 -4.65 -3.11
N THR A 142 0.72 -4.94 -1.84
CA THR A 142 2.05 -5.19 -1.25
C THR A 142 2.02 -6.42 -0.36
#